data_AF-F9T8X8-F1
#
_entry.id   AF-F9T8X8-F1
#
_cell.length_a   1.000
_cell.length_b   1.000
_cell.length_c   1.000
_cell.angle_alpha   90.00
_cell.angle_beta   90.00
_cell.angle_gamma   90.00
#
_symmetry.space_group_name_H-M   'P 1'
#
loop_
_entity.id
_entity.type
_entity.pdbx_description
1 polymer ?
#
loop_
_entity_poly.entity_id
_entity_poly.type
_entity_poly.pdbx_seq_one_letter_code
_entity_poly.pdbx_strand_id
1 'polypeptide(L)'
;MSYPKNIHQNYHAHVYFDQQTCEFARQIREQALSQFDLPVGRFNEKRVGPHTMWSFSITFTASEFESVVSWLDNKREGLTVLVHALTDDDIKDHTEYAYWLGEPVKIDLSRF
;
A
#
# COMPACT_ATOMS: atom_id res chain seq x y z
N MET A 1 13.25 -6.31 -6.75
CA MET A 1 13.32 -5.01 -6.02
C MET A 1 13.85 -5.23 -4.62
N SER A 2 14.20 -4.17 -3.89
CA SER A 2 14.53 -4.29 -2.47
C SER A 2 13.27 -4.37 -1.61
N TYR A 3 13.32 -5.16 -0.55
CA TYR A 3 12.32 -5.15 0.51
C TYR A 3 12.13 -3.73 1.07
N PRO A 4 10.92 -3.34 1.52
CA PRO A 4 10.67 -2.00 2.05
C PRO A 4 11.61 -1.63 3.21
N LYS A 5 12.03 -0.36 3.27
CA LYS A 5 12.97 0.14 4.29
C LYS A 5 12.36 1.28 5.09
N ASN A 6 12.58 1.24 6.40
CA ASN A 6 12.14 2.27 7.32
C ASN A 6 13.15 3.43 7.44
N ILE A 7 13.07 4.43 6.57
CA ILE A 7 13.99 5.59 6.53
C ILE A 7 13.30 6.96 6.47
N HIS A 8 11.96 6.99 6.53
CA HIS A 8 11.09 8.17 6.55
C HIS A 8 10.10 8.09 7.73
N GLN A 9 9.39 9.19 8.02
CA GLN A 9 8.54 9.30 9.21
C GLN A 9 7.15 8.67 9.02
N ASN A 10 6.58 8.76 7.82
CA ASN A 10 5.23 8.31 7.52
C ASN A 10 5.19 7.59 6.18
N TYR A 11 4.23 6.69 6.03
CA TYR A 11 4.09 5.82 4.87
C TYR A 11 2.63 5.56 4.53
N HIS A 12 2.42 5.18 3.27
CA HIS A 12 1.23 4.48 2.80
C HIS A 12 1.60 3.11 2.27
N ALA A 13 0.76 2.12 2.58
CA ALA A 13 0.70 0.85 1.86
C ALA A 13 -0.59 0.79 1.05
N HIS A 14 -0.47 0.68 -0.28
CA HIS A 14 -1.59 0.45 -1.18
C HIS A 14 -1.66 -1.03 -1.55
N VAL A 15 -2.68 -1.72 -1.04
CA VAL A 15 -2.95 -3.12 -1.40
C VAL A 15 -3.77 -3.12 -2.68
N TYR A 16 -3.19 -3.62 -3.77
CA TYR A 16 -3.83 -3.68 -5.06
C TYR A 16 -4.58 -4.99 -5.27
N PHE A 17 -5.73 -4.87 -5.91
CA PHE A 17 -6.60 -6.00 -6.24
C PHE A 17 -7.38 -5.72 -7.53
N ASP A 18 -8.21 -6.68 -7.91
CA ASP A 18 -9.12 -6.60 -9.04
C ASP A 18 -10.44 -7.30 -8.71
N GLN A 19 -11.31 -7.47 -9.70
CA GLN A 19 -12.59 -8.13 -9.52
C GLN A 19 -12.47 -9.58 -9.01
N GLN A 20 -11.42 -10.31 -9.41
CA GLN A 20 -11.24 -11.71 -9.01
C GLN A 20 -10.77 -11.82 -7.56
N THR A 21 -9.99 -10.84 -7.09
CA THR A 21 -9.37 -10.83 -5.76
C THR A 21 -10.08 -9.90 -4.77
N CYS A 22 -11.21 -9.31 -5.16
CA CYS A 22 -11.95 -8.30 -4.39
C CYS A 22 -12.34 -8.77 -2.99
N GLU A 23 -12.96 -9.96 -2.86
CA GLU A 23 -13.36 -10.49 -1.55
C GLU A 23 -12.15 -10.74 -0.64
N PHE A 24 -11.05 -11.23 -1.19
CA PHE A 24 -9.83 -11.47 -0.42
C PHE A 24 -9.19 -10.17 0.05
N ALA A 25 -9.13 -9.14 -0.82
CA ALA A 25 -8.67 -7.82 -0.44
C ALA A 25 -9.55 -7.18 0.65
N ARG A 26 -10.87 -7.43 0.62
CA ARG A 26 -11.79 -6.98 1.67
C ARG A 26 -11.47 -7.63 3.03
N GLN A 27 -11.17 -8.94 3.03
CA GLN A 27 -10.74 -9.65 4.24
C GLN A 27 -9.44 -9.10 4.82
N ILE A 28 -8.44 -8.80 3.98
CA ILE A 28 -7.20 -8.16 4.44
C ILE A 28 -7.50 -6.79 5.04
N ARG A 29 -8.36 -5.99 4.39
CA ARG A 29 -8.75 -4.66 4.90
C ARG A 29 -9.42 -4.74 6.27
N GLU A 30 -10.32 -5.68 6.46
CA GLU A 30 -11.00 -5.91 7.75
C GLU A 30 -10.01 -6.38 8.83
N GLN A 31 -9.10 -7.28 8.49
CA GLN A 31 -8.05 -7.70 9.42
C GLN A 31 -7.14 -6.52 9.80
N ALA A 32 -6.75 -5.69 8.83
CA ALA A 32 -5.94 -4.49 9.09
C ALA A 32 -6.64 -3.55 10.09
N LEU A 33 -7.93 -3.27 9.88
CA LEU A 33 -8.76 -2.46 10.79
C LEU A 33 -8.89 -3.06 12.19
N SER A 34 -8.94 -4.39 12.31
CA SER A 34 -9.10 -5.07 13.60
C SER A 34 -7.78 -5.21 14.37
N GLN A 35 -6.68 -5.37 13.66
CA GLN A 35 -5.37 -5.68 14.24
C GLN A 35 -4.57 -4.41 14.52
N PHE A 36 -4.75 -3.39 13.70
CA PHE A 36 -4.05 -2.13 13.82
C PHE A 36 -5.06 -1.00 14.00
N ASP A 37 -4.91 -0.21 15.05
CA ASP A 37 -5.67 1.02 15.26
C ASP A 37 -5.14 2.14 14.34
N LEU A 38 -5.16 1.88 13.03
CA LEU A 38 -4.54 2.71 12.00
C LEU A 38 -5.58 3.26 11.03
N PRO A 39 -5.32 4.44 10.42
CA PRO A 39 -6.14 4.93 9.33
C PRO A 39 -6.10 3.98 8.13
N VAL A 40 -7.26 3.44 7.75
CA VAL A 40 -7.45 2.62 6.56
C VAL A 40 -8.38 3.33 5.58
N GLY A 41 -7.89 3.55 4.37
CA GLY A 41 -8.58 4.26 3.30
C GLY A 41 -9.85 3.56 2.80
N ARG A 42 -10.53 4.25 1.87
CA ARG A 42 -11.69 3.70 1.17
C ARG A 42 -11.28 2.47 0.36
N PHE A 43 -12.19 1.51 0.27
CA PHE A 43 -12.04 0.35 -0.60
C PHE A 43 -12.45 0.73 -2.03
N ASN A 44 -11.47 1.08 -2.88
CA ASN A 44 -11.74 1.62 -4.20
C ASN A 44 -11.77 0.51 -5.24
N GLU A 45 -12.97 0.11 -5.66
CA GLU A 45 -13.21 -0.77 -6.81
C GLU A 45 -13.13 -0.01 -8.15
N LYS A 46 -12.16 0.92 -8.23
CA LYS A 46 -11.84 1.74 -9.41
C LYS A 46 -10.44 2.34 -9.27
N ARG A 47 -9.88 2.81 -10.39
CA ARG A 47 -8.64 3.59 -10.43
C ARG A 47 -8.86 4.97 -9.83
N VAL A 48 -7.97 5.41 -8.94
CA VAL A 48 -8.04 6.72 -8.27
C VAL A 48 -6.65 7.34 -8.23
N GLY A 49 -6.53 8.62 -8.60
CA GLY A 49 -5.24 9.33 -8.63
C GLY A 49 -4.21 8.61 -9.51
N PRO A 50 -2.98 8.37 -9.01
CA PRO A 50 -1.90 7.74 -9.76
C PRO A 50 -2.00 6.21 -9.85
N HIS A 51 -2.97 5.60 -9.15
CA HIS A 51 -3.10 4.15 -9.03
C HIS A 51 -3.83 3.55 -10.23
N THR A 52 -3.16 2.65 -10.97
CA THR A 52 -3.71 2.03 -12.19
C THR A 52 -4.54 0.76 -11.92
N MET A 53 -4.71 0.39 -10.66
CA MET A 53 -5.52 -0.75 -10.19
C MET A 53 -6.48 -0.33 -9.07
N TRP A 54 -7.40 -1.24 -8.72
CA TRP A 54 -8.25 -1.07 -7.54
C TRP A 54 -7.38 -1.20 -6.30
N SER A 55 -7.68 -0.40 -5.26
CA SER A 55 -6.86 -0.40 -4.05
C SER A 55 -7.56 0.18 -2.84
N PHE A 56 -7.01 -0.13 -1.67
CA PHE A 56 -7.18 0.64 -0.45
C PHE A 56 -5.80 0.94 0.13
N SER A 57 -5.71 2.00 0.93
CA SER A 57 -4.48 2.39 1.61
C SER A 57 -4.54 2.07 3.11
N ILE A 58 -3.37 1.82 3.70
CA ILE A 58 -3.14 1.83 5.14
C ILE A 58 -2.10 2.92 5.39
N THR A 59 -2.38 3.85 6.29
CA THR A 59 -1.45 4.91 6.71
C THR A 59 -0.79 4.52 8.01
N PHE A 60 0.53 4.65 8.09
CA PHE A 60 1.30 4.29 9.28
C PHE A 60 2.61 5.08 9.38
N THR A 61 3.14 5.12 10.60
CA THR A 61 4.36 5.83 10.98
C THR A 61 5.59 4.92 10.92
N ALA A 62 6.77 5.52 11.04
CA ALA A 62 8.03 4.79 11.19
C ALA A 62 8.00 3.77 12.35
N SER A 63 7.36 4.09 13.47
CA SER A 63 7.25 3.15 14.60
C SER A 63 6.41 1.92 14.31
N GLU A 64 5.47 2.01 13.37
CA GLU A 64 4.56 0.93 12.99
C GLU A 64 5.04 0.18 11.74
N PHE A 65 6.10 0.67 11.08
CA PHE A 65 6.56 0.19 9.79
C PHE A 65 6.81 -1.32 9.78
N GLU A 66 7.64 -1.81 10.70
CA GLU A 66 8.05 -3.21 10.70
C GLU A 66 6.87 -4.15 10.95
N SER A 67 5.93 -3.77 11.81
CA SER A 67 4.77 -4.58 12.13
C SER A 67 3.78 -4.63 10.96
N VAL A 68 3.49 -3.48 10.34
CA VAL A 68 2.57 -3.38 9.19
C VAL A 68 3.15 -4.06 7.96
N VAL A 69 4.41 -3.76 7.60
CA VAL A 69 5.03 -4.31 6.38
C VAL A 69 5.21 -5.82 6.50
N SER A 70 5.72 -6.32 7.63
CA SER A 70 5.88 -7.77 7.82
C SER A 70 4.54 -8.49 7.83
N TRP A 71 3.51 -7.89 8.44
CA TRP A 71 2.17 -8.47 8.43
C TRP A 71 1.58 -8.52 7.01
N LEU A 72 1.71 -7.43 6.23
CA LEU A 72 1.26 -7.39 4.83
C LEU A 72 1.98 -8.45 3.98
N ASP A 73 3.30 -8.59 4.11
CA ASP A 73 4.05 -9.56 3.30
C ASP A 73 3.63 -11.00 3.60
N ASN A 74 3.30 -11.30 4.87
CA ASN A 74 2.77 -12.61 5.27
C ASN A 74 1.30 -12.84 4.89
N LYS A 75 0.47 -11.80 4.81
CA LYS A 75 -0.99 -11.91 4.62
C LYS A 75 -1.45 -11.68 3.20
N ARG A 76 -0.64 -11.07 2.34
CA ARG A 76 -1.06 -10.64 1.01
C ARG A 76 -1.34 -11.78 0.03
N GLU A 77 -0.93 -13.02 0.31
CA GLU A 77 -1.19 -14.23 -0.52
C GLU A 77 -1.08 -13.97 -2.03
N GLY A 78 -0.02 -13.26 -2.45
CA GLY A 78 0.25 -12.94 -3.85
C GLY A 78 -0.31 -11.60 -4.35
N LEU A 79 -1.16 -10.89 -3.61
CA LEU A 79 -1.50 -9.50 -3.91
C LEU A 79 -0.25 -8.62 -3.92
N THR A 80 -0.25 -7.64 -4.82
CA THR A 80 0.83 -6.65 -4.91
C THR A 80 0.53 -5.46 -4.01
N VAL A 81 1.55 -5.01 -3.29
CA VAL A 81 1.44 -3.88 -2.36
C VAL A 81 2.53 -2.87 -2.67
N LEU A 82 2.13 -1.63 -2.99
CA LEU A 82 3.04 -0.50 -3.02
C LEU A 82 3.18 0.02 -1.59
N VAL A 83 4.41 0.10 -1.08
CA VAL A 83 4.74 0.79 0.17
C VAL A 83 5.56 2.01 -0.19
N HIS A 84 5.09 3.21 0.14
CA HIS A 84 5.84 4.43 -0.15
C HIS A 84 5.85 5.40 1.03
N ALA A 85 6.88 6.25 1.07
CA ALA A 85 6.99 7.32 2.04
C ALA A 85 5.98 8.45 1.78
N LEU A 86 5.81 9.33 2.76
CA LEU A 86 5.08 10.59 2.65
C LEU A 86 6.03 11.73 3.02
N THR A 87 6.61 12.39 2.01
CA THR A 87 7.68 13.40 2.15
C THR A 87 7.35 14.78 1.55
N ASP A 88 6.08 15.02 1.24
CA ASP A 88 5.55 16.20 0.51
C ASP A 88 6.00 16.31 -0.96
N ASP A 89 6.74 15.32 -1.47
CA ASP A 89 7.11 15.18 -2.88
C ASP A 89 6.45 13.92 -3.44
N ASP A 90 5.21 14.06 -3.91
CA ASP A 90 4.39 12.94 -4.40
C ASP A 90 5.10 12.13 -5.51
N ILE A 91 5.88 12.79 -6.36
CA ILE A 91 6.60 12.13 -7.44
C ILE A 91 7.70 11.24 -6.86
N LYS A 92 8.52 11.76 -5.94
CA LYS A 92 9.57 10.94 -5.30
C LYS A 92 9.00 9.85 -4.43
N ASP A 93 7.94 10.15 -3.69
CA ASP A 93 7.22 9.18 -2.87
C ASP A 93 6.83 7.96 -3.71
N HIS A 94 6.29 8.18 -4.91
CA HIS A 94 5.84 7.09 -5.79
C HIS A 94 6.91 6.56 -6.76
N THR A 95 8.16 6.99 -6.66
CA THR A 95 9.27 6.53 -7.52
C THR A 95 10.51 6.13 -6.73
N GLU A 96 11.20 7.10 -6.13
CA GLU A 96 12.46 6.90 -5.40
C GLU A 96 12.23 6.29 -4.02
N TYR A 97 11.13 6.65 -3.36
CA TYR A 97 10.78 6.18 -2.01
C TYR A 97 9.66 5.14 -2.04
N ALA A 98 9.46 4.51 -3.20
CA ALA A 98 8.51 3.45 -3.45
C ALA A 98 9.17 2.06 -3.37
N TYR A 99 8.51 1.17 -2.66
CA TYR A 99 8.88 -0.22 -2.49
C TYR A 99 7.69 -1.11 -2.84
N TRP A 100 7.97 -2.37 -3.17
CA TRP A 100 6.95 -3.31 -3.60
C TRP A 100 7.07 -4.63 -2.86
N LEU A 101 5.93 -5.11 -2.37
CA LEU A 101 5.75 -6.50 -1.96
C LEU A 101 5.01 -7.22 -3.10
N GLY A 102 5.69 -8.16 -3.76
CA GLY A 102 5.19 -8.80 -4.98
C GLY A 102 5.59 -8.05 -6.25
N GLU A 103 4.88 -8.33 -7.35
CA GLU A 103 5.18 -7.75 -8.65
C GLU A 103 4.66 -6.31 -8.77
N PRO A 104 5.51 -5.33 -9.11
CA PRO A 104 5.06 -3.95 -9.24
C PRO A 104 4.04 -3.77 -10.33
N VAL A 105 3.18 -2.78 -10.12
CA VAL A 105 2.24 -2.31 -11.12
C VAL A 105 2.58 -0.90 -11.54
N LYS A 106 2.18 -0.53 -12.75
CA LYS A 106 2.46 0.81 -13.28
C LYS A 106 1.77 1.86 -12.41
N ILE A 107 2.50 2.93 -12.09
CA ILE A 107 1.94 4.13 -11.48
C ILE A 107 1.83 5.21 -12.57
N ASP A 108 0.71 5.93 -12.61
CA ASP A 108 0.48 7.03 -13.54
C ASP A 108 0.84 8.36 -12.89
N LEU A 109 2.11 8.76 -13.02
CA LEU A 109 2.66 9.98 -12.43
C LEU A 109 2.02 11.27 -13.01
N SER A 110 1.25 11.20 -14.11
CA SER A 110 0.57 12.37 -14.69
C SER A 110 -0.72 12.78 -13.96
N ARG A 111 -1.03 12.12 -12.84
CA ARG A 111 -2.29 12.24 -12.09
C ARG A 111 -2.12 12.86 -10.70
N PHE A 112 -0.92 13.34 -10.37
CA PHE A 112 -0.67 14.18 -9.18
C PHE A 112 -1.06 15.63 -9.43
#